data_AF-A0A8J2NZH8-F1
#
_entry.id   AF-A0A8J2NZH8-F1
#
_cell.length_a   1.000
_cell.length_b   1.000
_cell.length_c   1.000
_cell.angle_alpha   90.00
_cell.angle_beta   90.00
_cell.angle_gamma   90.00
#
_symmetry.space_group_name_H-M   'P 1'
#
loop_
_entity.id
_entity.type
_entity.pdbx_description
1 polymer ?
#
loop_
_entity_poly.entity_id
_entity_poly.type
_entity_poly.pdbx_seq_one_letter_code
_entity_poly.pdbx_strand_id
1 'polypeptide(L)'
;MCVCGVVRTCGFITREEYRYSAVVLRARFEKNRNELDMRKAKELLRLGEDELFKGNHTHPIKFPESPGGVAYERYVQSPDWTLDYWHPAEKAAYPDYFARREARKTEYIEFWNKQYGGPDAGKKTDDHH
;
A
#
# COMPACT_ATOMS: atom_id res chain seq x y z
N MET A 1 -37.93 7.91 16.30
CA MET A 1 -38.67 8.38 15.11
C MET A 1 -38.00 9.67 14.64
N CYS A 2 -37.28 9.61 13.53
CA CYS A 2 -36.82 10.80 12.82
C CYS A 2 -37.47 10.74 11.43
N VAL A 3 -38.39 11.66 11.19
CA VAL A 3 -39.26 11.73 10.01
C VAL A 3 -38.58 12.70 9.04
N CYS A 4 -37.73 12.19 8.15
CA CYS A 4 -37.23 12.88 6.97
C CYS A 4 -36.72 11.82 5.98
N GLY A 5 -37.53 11.55 4.96
CA GLY A 5 -37.40 10.42 4.04
C GLY A 5 -36.43 10.60 2.89
N VAL A 6 -35.17 10.99 3.12
CA VAL A 6 -34.09 10.85 2.12
C VAL A 6 -32.75 10.62 2.82
N VAL A 7 -32.53 9.43 3.37
CA VAL A 7 -31.16 8.94 3.65
C VAL A 7 -30.93 7.66 2.85
N ARG A 8 -30.89 7.83 1.51
CA ARG A 8 -30.42 6.81 0.55
C ARG A 8 -28.94 7.01 0.21
N THR A 9 -28.10 7.45 1.14
CA THR A 9 -26.71 7.84 0.85
C THR A 9 -25.64 6.99 1.54
N CYS A 10 -26.01 5.93 2.24
CA CYS A 10 -25.06 4.90 2.66
C CYS A 10 -24.94 3.88 1.52
N GLY A 11 -23.81 3.91 0.79
CA GLY A 11 -23.58 3.00 -0.35
C GLY A 11 -23.72 1.53 0.04
N PHE A 12 -24.31 0.74 -0.87
CA PHE A 12 -24.54 -0.72 -0.84
C PHE A 12 -24.14 -1.42 0.48
N ILE A 13 -25.09 -1.49 1.41
CA ILE A 13 -24.86 -2.05 2.75
C ILE A 13 -24.82 -3.58 2.71
N THR A 14 -25.59 -4.19 1.81
CA THR A 14 -25.68 -5.64 1.66
C THR A 14 -24.74 -6.17 0.58
N ARG A 15 -24.28 -7.41 0.75
CA ARG A 15 -23.31 -8.02 -0.17
C ARG A 15 -23.93 -8.31 -1.54
N GLU A 16 -25.21 -8.63 -1.58
CA GLU A 16 -25.94 -9.01 -2.78
C GLU A 16 -26.12 -7.82 -3.72
N GLU A 17 -26.54 -6.67 -3.17
CA GLU A 17 -26.71 -5.42 -3.92
C GLU A 17 -25.38 -4.90 -4.48
N TYR A 18 -24.32 -4.98 -3.67
CA TYR A 18 -22.96 -4.64 -4.11
C TYR A 18 -22.53 -5.53 -5.28
N ARG A 19 -22.72 -6.85 -5.17
CA ARG A 19 -22.32 -7.81 -6.21
C ARG A 19 -23.06 -7.55 -7.52
N TYR A 20 -24.37 -7.33 -7.46
CA TYR A 20 -25.16 -6.99 -8.65
C TYR A 20 -24.62 -5.73 -9.33
N SER A 21 -24.44 -4.66 -8.56
CA SER A 21 -24.00 -3.36 -9.08
C SER A 21 -22.57 -3.40 -9.64
N ALA A 22 -21.66 -4.14 -9.00
CA ALA A 22 -20.30 -4.35 -9.47
C ALA A 22 -20.25 -5.09 -10.83
N VAL A 23 -21.12 -6.09 -11.04
CA VAL A 23 -21.21 -6.80 -12.32
C VAL A 23 -21.75 -5.88 -13.42
N VAL A 24 -22.78 -5.09 -13.14
CA VAL A 24 -23.32 -4.09 -14.09
C VAL A 24 -22.26 -3.06 -14.47
N LEU A 25 -21.50 -2.55 -13.49
CA LEU A 25 -20.41 -1.60 -13.74
C LEU A 25 -19.30 -2.23 -14.58
N ARG A 26 -18.88 -3.47 -14.27
CA ARG A 26 -17.89 -4.19 -15.08
C ARG A 26 -18.36 -4.38 -16.52
N ALA A 27 -19.64 -4.69 -16.74
CA ALA A 27 -20.20 -4.80 -18.09
C ALA A 27 -20.17 -3.46 -18.85
N ARG A 28 -20.26 -2.31 -18.18
CA ARG A 28 -20.06 -0.99 -18.81
C ARG A 28 -18.62 -0.79 -19.27
N PHE A 29 -17.64 -1.13 -18.44
CA PHE A 29 -16.22 -1.06 -18.81
C PHE A 29 -15.91 -1.98 -20.00
N GLU A 30 -16.48 -3.19 -20.01
CA GLU A 30 -16.27 -4.16 -21.09
C GLU A 30 -16.75 -3.66 -22.45
N LYS A 31 -17.87 -2.91 -22.51
CA LYS A 31 -18.39 -2.31 -23.76
C LYS A 31 -17.39 -1.37 -24.43
N ASN A 32 -16.60 -0.64 -23.65
CA ASN A 32 -15.66 0.36 -24.14
C ASN A 32 -14.19 -0.15 -24.15
N ARG A 33 -13.96 -1.44 -23.90
CA ARG A 33 -12.60 -2.01 -23.79
C ARG A 33 -11.80 -1.91 -25.08
N ASN A 34 -12.47 -2.05 -26.22
CA ASN A 34 -11.84 -2.19 -27.54
C ASN A 34 -11.85 -0.86 -28.35
N GLU A 35 -11.89 0.29 -27.69
CA GLU A 35 -11.80 1.60 -28.36
C GLU A 35 -10.35 1.88 -28.81
N LEU A 36 -10.13 1.91 -30.13
CA LEU A 36 -8.80 2.13 -30.72
C LEU A 36 -8.39 3.62 -30.74
N ASP A 37 -9.36 4.53 -30.70
CA ASP A 37 -9.10 5.98 -30.75
C ASP A 37 -8.75 6.52 -29.36
N MET A 38 -7.47 6.87 -29.18
CA MET A 38 -6.94 7.41 -27.94
C MET A 38 -7.60 8.73 -27.49
N ARG A 39 -8.11 9.54 -28.42
CA ARG A 39 -8.80 10.80 -28.06
C ARG A 39 -10.14 10.50 -27.39
N LYS A 40 -10.91 9.57 -27.94
CA LYS A 40 -12.16 9.10 -27.36
C LYS A 40 -11.93 8.37 -26.04
N ALA A 41 -10.89 7.53 -25.96
CA ALA A 41 -10.54 6.83 -24.72
C ALA A 41 -10.22 7.81 -23.58
N LYS A 42 -9.46 8.88 -23.86
CA LYS A 42 -9.16 9.93 -22.87
C LYS A 42 -10.40 10.69 -22.42
N GLU A 43 -11.31 11.01 -23.36
CA GLU A 43 -12.56 11.70 -23.02
C GLU A 43 -13.48 10.80 -22.17
N LEU A 44 -13.59 9.51 -22.52
CA LEU A 44 -14.35 8.53 -21.72
C LEU A 44 -13.77 8.37 -20.31
N LEU A 45 -12.44 8.39 -20.18
CA LEU A 45 -11.77 8.34 -18.88
C LEU A 45 -12.12 9.58 -18.05
N ARG A 46 -12.02 10.78 -18.64
CA ARG A 46 -12.39 12.03 -17.97
C ARG A 46 -13.84 12.02 -17.49
N LEU A 47 -14.77 11.61 -18.36
CA LEU A 47 -16.19 11.51 -18.01
C LEU A 47 -16.43 10.49 -16.88
N GLY A 48 -15.69 9.37 -16.88
CA GLY A 48 -15.74 8.37 -15.82
C GLY A 48 -15.22 8.88 -14.48
N GLU A 49 -14.13 9.65 -14.48
CA GLU A 49 -13.60 10.31 -13.29
C GLU A 49 -14.59 11.34 -12.72
N ASP A 50 -15.24 12.12 -13.59
CA ASP A 50 -16.28 13.09 -13.20
C ASP A 50 -17.53 12.39 -12.62
N GLU A 51 -17.96 11.26 -13.19
CA GLU A 51 -19.04 10.42 -12.66
C GLU A 51 -18.67 9.87 -11.26
N LEU A 52 -17.46 9.32 -11.13
CA LEU A 52 -16.95 8.79 -9.87
C LEU A 52 -16.88 9.87 -8.79
N PHE A 53 -16.37 11.06 -9.13
CA PHE A 53 -16.25 12.16 -8.17
C PHE A 53 -17.62 12.61 -7.63
N LYS A 54 -18.64 12.70 -8.49
CA LYS A 54 -20.01 13.06 -8.09
C LYS A 54 -20.70 11.97 -7.28
N GLY A 55 -20.40 10.70 -7.56
CA GLY A 55 -21.00 9.53 -6.90
C GLY A 55 -20.23 9.03 -5.68
N ASN A 56 -19.10 9.66 -5.33
CA ASN A 56 -18.23 9.14 -4.27
C ASN A 56 -18.89 9.30 -2.89
N HIS A 57 -18.71 8.30 -2.04
CA HIS A 57 -19.22 8.35 -0.68
C HIS A 57 -18.32 9.24 0.19
N THR A 58 -18.93 10.00 1.10
CA THR A 58 -18.21 10.96 1.97
C THR A 58 -17.21 10.27 2.91
N HIS A 59 -17.49 9.04 3.34
CA HIS A 59 -16.65 8.27 4.26
C HIS A 59 -16.35 6.87 3.71
N PRO A 60 -15.44 6.72 2.74
CA PRO A 60 -15.11 5.42 2.17
C PRO A 60 -14.62 4.43 3.24
N ILE A 61 -15.02 3.17 3.11
CA ILE A 61 -14.50 2.10 3.96
C ILE A 61 -13.02 1.89 3.62
N LYS A 62 -12.15 2.07 4.61
CA LYS A 62 -10.70 1.85 4.50
C LYS A 62 -10.30 0.62 5.29
N PHE A 63 -9.30 -0.10 4.80
CA PHE A 63 -8.72 -1.20 5.57
C PHE A 63 -8.04 -0.66 6.84
N PRO A 64 -8.07 -1.38 7.97
CA PRO A 64 -7.58 -0.85 9.24
C PRO A 64 -6.14 -0.35 9.19
N GLU A 65 -5.25 -1.09 8.52
CA GLU A 65 -3.81 -0.78 8.43
C GLU A 65 -3.43 0.10 7.23
N SER A 66 -4.39 0.42 6.35
CA SER A 66 -4.15 1.32 5.22
C SER A 66 -4.11 2.79 5.68
N PRO A 67 -3.48 3.71 4.92
CA PRO A 67 -3.43 5.13 5.26
C PRO A 67 -4.82 5.74 5.53
N GLY A 68 -4.98 6.30 6.73
CA GLY A 68 -6.26 6.84 7.21
C GLY A 68 -7.29 5.79 7.63
N GLY A 69 -6.89 4.53 7.80
CA GLY A 69 -7.63 3.50 8.52
C GLY A 69 -7.48 3.64 10.05
N VAL A 70 -8.31 2.93 10.80
CA VAL A 70 -8.39 3.03 12.28
C VAL A 70 -7.14 2.50 13.00
N ALA A 71 -6.35 1.65 12.35
CA ALA A 71 -5.14 1.05 12.91
C ALA A 71 -3.87 1.45 12.14
N TYR A 72 -3.96 2.49 11.29
CA TYR A 72 -2.82 2.99 10.55
C TYR A 72 -1.72 3.44 11.52
N GLU A 73 -0.51 2.91 11.34
CA GLU A 73 0.66 3.21 12.19
C GLU A 73 0.41 3.02 13.70
N ARG A 74 -0.52 2.13 14.08
CA ARG A 74 -0.80 1.82 15.49
C ARG A 74 0.45 1.32 16.22
N TYR A 75 1.29 0.56 15.53
CA TYR A 75 2.54 0.03 16.06
C TYR A 75 3.71 0.71 15.36
N VAL A 76 4.46 1.50 16.11
CA VAL A 76 5.72 2.07 15.63
C VAL A 76 6.83 1.05 15.90
N GLN A 77 7.42 0.54 14.83
CA GLN A 77 8.57 -0.37 14.95
C GLN A 77 9.83 0.45 15.22
N SER A 78 10.54 0.13 16.31
CA SER A 78 11.84 0.74 16.58
C SER A 78 12.85 0.30 15.51
N PRO A 79 13.72 1.19 15.03
CA PRO A 79 14.77 0.78 14.11
C PRO A 79 15.76 -0.17 14.79
N ASP A 80 16.37 -1.05 13.99
CA ASP A 80 17.20 -2.14 14.49
C ASP A 80 18.46 -1.65 15.23
N TRP A 81 19.07 -0.54 14.79
CA TRP A 81 20.29 0.01 15.38
C TRP A 81 20.13 0.45 16.84
N THR A 82 18.89 0.64 17.34
CA THR A 82 18.64 1.01 18.73
C THR A 82 19.18 -0.03 19.71
N LEU A 83 19.23 -1.31 19.31
CA LEU A 83 19.75 -2.40 20.14
C LEU A 83 21.27 -2.35 20.37
N ASP A 84 21.99 -1.55 19.58
CA ASP A 84 23.45 -1.43 19.72
C ASP A 84 23.83 -0.57 20.94
N TYR A 85 22.93 0.30 21.41
CA TYR A 85 23.12 1.17 22.57
C TYR A 85 22.84 0.51 23.93
N TRP A 86 22.36 -0.73 23.97
CA TRP A 86 22.06 -1.43 25.22
C TRP A 86 23.29 -1.63 26.10
N HIS A 87 23.10 -1.63 27.42
CA HIS A 87 24.19 -1.88 28.36
C HIS A 87 24.67 -3.34 28.21
N PRO A 88 25.99 -3.65 28.32
CA PRO A 88 26.48 -5.01 28.14
C PRO A 88 25.81 -6.05 29.06
N ALA A 89 25.41 -5.66 30.26
CA ALA A 89 24.65 -6.54 31.16
C ALA A 89 23.28 -6.97 30.60
N GLU A 90 22.59 -6.08 29.88
CA GLU A 90 21.30 -6.37 29.23
C GLU A 90 21.49 -7.24 27.99
N LYS A 91 22.60 -7.03 27.25
CA LYS A 91 22.96 -7.87 26.10
C LYS A 91 23.32 -9.29 26.54
N ALA A 92 24.00 -9.43 27.68
CA ALA A 92 24.39 -10.72 28.24
C ALA A 92 23.20 -11.62 28.59
N ALA A 93 22.00 -11.06 28.78
CA ALA A 93 20.77 -11.84 28.97
C ALA A 93 20.34 -12.61 27.70
N TYR A 94 20.78 -12.18 26.51
CA TYR A 94 20.38 -12.74 25.22
C TYR A 94 21.57 -13.13 24.33
N PRO A 95 22.45 -14.05 24.78
CA PRO A 95 23.72 -14.34 24.11
C PRO A 95 23.54 -14.85 22.67
N ASP A 96 22.60 -15.77 22.44
CA ASP A 96 22.38 -16.37 21.12
C ASP A 96 21.85 -15.37 20.09
N TYR A 97 21.01 -14.43 20.52
CA TYR A 97 20.46 -13.39 19.64
C TYR A 97 21.56 -12.43 19.19
N PHE A 98 22.38 -11.93 20.13
CA PHE A 98 23.47 -11.00 19.82
C PHE A 98 24.59 -11.67 19.01
N ALA A 99 24.91 -12.94 19.26
CA ALA A 99 25.87 -13.68 18.43
C ALA A 99 25.44 -13.76 16.96
N ARG A 100 24.16 -14.10 16.70
CA ARG A 100 23.60 -14.15 15.34
C ARG A 100 23.50 -12.76 14.70
N ARG A 101 23.28 -11.71 15.50
CA ARG A 101 23.22 -10.33 15.04
C ARG A 101 24.59 -9.84 14.55
N GLU A 102 25.65 -10.08 15.32
CA GLU A 102 27.01 -9.67 14.92
C GLU A 102 27.48 -10.38 13.64
N ALA A 103 27.17 -11.68 13.48
CA ALA A 103 27.43 -12.38 12.22
C ALA A 103 26.75 -11.70 11.02
N ARG A 104 25.46 -11.34 11.14
CA ARG A 104 24.73 -10.62 10.08
C ARG A 104 25.28 -9.23 9.79
N LYS A 105 25.80 -8.52 10.81
CA LYS A 105 26.46 -7.22 10.60
C LYS A 105 27.72 -7.36 9.76
N THR A 106 28.54 -8.39 10.04
CA THR A 106 29.72 -8.69 9.23
C THR A 106 29.34 -9.02 7.79
N GLU A 107 28.36 -9.90 7.58
CA GLU A 107 27.83 -10.24 6.26
C GLU A 107 27.35 -8.99 5.48
N TYR A 108 26.68 -8.05 6.17
CA TYR A 108 26.23 -6.81 5.57
C TYR A 108 27.39 -5.90 5.15
N ILE A 109 28.44 -5.78 5.97
CA ILE A 109 29.64 -4.99 5.65
C ILE A 109 30.36 -5.59 4.43
N GLU A 110 30.49 -6.91 4.37
CA GLU A 110 31.07 -7.62 3.21
C GLU A 110 30.26 -7.39 1.94
N PHE A 111 28.92 -7.53 2.03
CA PHE A 111 28.00 -7.23 0.93
C PHE A 111 28.13 -5.78 0.47
N TRP A 112 28.14 -4.82 1.40
CA TRP A 112 28.25 -3.40 1.10
C TRP A 112 29.56 -3.06 0.41
N ASN A 113 30.69 -3.55 0.94
CA ASN A 113 32.01 -3.36 0.33
C ASN A 113 32.09 -3.99 -1.07
N LYS A 114 31.42 -5.12 -1.30
CA LYS A 114 31.35 -5.75 -2.62
C LYS A 114 30.52 -4.93 -3.62
N GLN A 115 29.38 -4.38 -3.20
CA GLN A 115 28.50 -3.60 -4.07
C GLN A 115 29.03 -2.18 -4.33
N TYR A 116 29.65 -1.55 -3.33
CA TYR A 116 29.97 -0.11 -3.33
C TYR A 116 31.43 0.23 -3.03
N GLY A 117 32.29 -0.75 -2.73
CA GLY A 117 33.71 -0.50 -2.39
C GLY A 117 34.69 -0.57 -3.56
N GLY A 118 34.22 -0.90 -4.76
CA GLY A 118 35.05 -0.98 -5.98
C GLY A 118 35.02 0.29 -6.85
N PRO A 119 35.93 0.44 -7.82
CA PRO A 119 35.96 1.59 -8.74
C PRO A 119 34.72 1.72 -9.65
N ASP A 120 33.88 0.70 -9.73
CA ASP A 120 32.59 0.69 -10.46
C ASP A 120 31.36 0.90 -9.54
N ALA A 121 31.58 1.26 -8.28
CA ALA A 121 30.52 1.53 -7.31
C ALA A 121 29.53 2.59 -7.83
N GLY A 122 28.27 2.19 -8.00
CA GLY A 122 27.18 3.09 -8.37
C GLY A 122 26.73 3.06 -9.83
N LYS A 123 27.32 2.22 -10.70
CA LYS A 123 26.72 1.93 -12.02
C LYS A 123 25.51 1.02 -11.82
N LYS A 124 24.31 1.61 -11.66
CA LYS A 124 23.06 0.85 -11.77
C LYS A 124 23.00 0.29 -13.20
N THR A 125 22.99 -1.03 -13.35
CA THR A 125 22.46 -1.63 -14.58
C THR A 125 20.94 -1.51 -14.46
N ASP A 126 20.33 -0.76 -15.37
CA ASP A 126 18.89 -0.56 -15.42
C ASP A 126 18.23 -1.84 -15.96
N ASP A 127 18.33 -2.94 -15.22
CA ASP A 127 17.72 -4.21 -15.60
C ASP A 127 16.25 -4.19 -15.18
N HIS A 128 15.46 -3.36 -15.86
CA HIS A 128 14.01 -3.46 -15.89
C HIS A 128 13.63 -4.63 -16.80
N HIS A 129 13.37 -5.80 -16.22
CA HIS A 129 12.60 -6.89 -16.83
C HIS A 129 11.45 -7.28 -15.91
#